data_AF-A0A6B1EH81-F1
#
_entry.id   AF-A0A6B1EH81-F1
#
_cell.length_a   1.000
_cell.length_b   1.000
_cell.length_c   1.000
_cell.angle_alpha   90.00
_cell.angle_beta   90.00
_cell.angle_gamma   90.00
#
_symmetry.space_group_name_H-M   'P 1'
#
loop_
_entity.id
_entity.type
_entity.pdbx_description
1 polymer ?
#
loop_
_entity_poly.entity_id
_entity_poly.type
_entity_poly.pdbx_seq_one_letter_code
_entity_poly.pdbx_strand_id
1 'polypeptide(L)'
;MKISIAVDFSKYPAGRFPEDGPYNGTKFREEVLAPRLRELGESEYLEVTLDGVAGVGSSFLEEAFGGLVRSGILPKEFLEERLIVSAEDDPLRDFARLAKKYIEEATAPTPPHEPAWTPSP
;
A
#
# COMPACT_ATOMS: atom_id res chain seq x y z
N MET A 1 -9.33 7.11 10.55
CA MET A 1 -7.91 7.40 10.88
C MET A 1 -7.23 8.10 9.71
N LYS A 2 -6.09 8.78 9.92
CA LYS A 2 -5.34 9.46 8.85
C LYS A 2 -3.83 9.24 8.99
N ILE A 3 -3.14 9.12 7.84
CA ILE A 3 -1.69 9.13 7.69
C ILE A 3 -1.34 10.22 6.67
N SER A 4 -0.39 11.09 7.01
CA SER A 4 0.29 11.95 6.03
C SER A 4 1.63 11.33 5.70
N ILE A 5 1.86 10.97 4.43
CA ILE A 5 3.16 10.40 4.05
C ILE A 5 4.29 11.38 4.35
N ALA A 6 4.08 12.68 4.09
CA ALA A 6 5.08 13.72 4.31
C ALA A 6 5.49 13.89 5.78
N VAL A 7 4.55 13.71 6.71
CA VAL A 7 4.74 13.97 8.15
C VAL A 7 5.07 12.69 8.92
N ASP A 8 4.32 11.62 8.67
CA ASP A 8 4.40 10.37 9.45
C ASP A 8 5.45 9.40 8.90
N PHE A 9 5.96 9.63 7.68
CA PHE A 9 6.96 8.77 7.07
C PHE A 9 8.16 9.54 6.53
N SER A 10 7.98 10.32 5.47
CA SER A 10 9.05 11.13 4.86
C SER A 10 8.47 12.14 3.88
N LYS A 11 9.11 13.32 3.84
CA LYS A 11 8.86 14.33 2.80
C LYS A 11 9.35 13.89 1.41
N TYR A 12 10.26 12.92 1.35
CA TYR A 12 10.89 12.41 0.12
C TYR A 12 10.81 10.88 0.06
N PRO A 13 9.61 10.29 -0.03
CA PRO A 13 9.46 8.84 -0.21
C PRO A 13 9.93 8.42 -1.61
N ALA A 14 10.73 7.36 -1.69
CA ALA A 14 11.32 6.93 -2.95
C ALA A 14 11.69 5.46 -2.96
N GLY A 15 11.65 4.84 -4.15
CA GLY A 15 12.06 3.46 -4.34
C GLY A 15 11.06 2.41 -3.87
N ARG A 16 11.35 1.16 -4.23
CA ARG A 16 10.54 -0.01 -3.89
C ARG A 16 11.10 -0.69 -2.64
N PHE A 17 12.41 -0.94 -2.64
CA PHE A 17 13.04 -1.85 -1.69
C PHE A 17 14.05 -1.13 -0.77
N PRO A 18 14.50 -1.78 0.33
CA PRO A 18 15.49 -1.20 1.25
C PRO A 18 16.76 -0.67 0.59
N GLU A 19 17.16 -1.26 -0.54
CA GLU A 19 18.35 -0.85 -1.30
C GLU A 19 18.18 0.50 -1.99
N ASP A 20 16.93 0.93 -2.25
CA ASP A 20 16.63 2.22 -2.88
C ASP A 20 16.67 3.40 -1.88
N GLY A 21 16.74 3.11 -0.58
CA GLY A 21 16.87 4.10 0.48
C GLY A 21 16.01 3.82 1.72
N PRO A 22 16.15 4.67 2.76
CA PRO A 22 15.54 4.43 4.08
C PRO A 22 14.01 4.65 4.12
N TYR A 23 13.43 5.28 3.10
CA TYR A 23 12.01 5.64 3.01
C TYR A 23 11.37 5.06 1.73
N ASN A 24 11.50 3.73 1.59
CA ASN A 24 11.02 2.97 0.44
C ASN A 24 9.61 2.39 0.64
N GLY A 25 9.02 1.93 -0.47
CA GLY A 25 7.66 1.40 -0.50
C GLY A 25 7.45 0.17 0.39
N THR A 26 8.42 -0.75 0.44
CA THR A 26 8.35 -1.96 1.29
C THR A 26 8.23 -1.56 2.77
N LYS A 27 9.08 -0.61 3.21
CA LYS A 27 9.05 -0.11 4.58
C LYS A 27 7.74 0.59 4.92
N PHE A 28 7.28 1.49 4.06
CA PHE A 28 5.99 2.17 4.28
C PHE A 28 4.83 1.15 4.36
N ARG A 29 4.82 0.17 3.45
CA ARG A 29 3.81 -0.89 3.42
C ARG A 29 3.76 -1.68 4.73
N GLU A 30 4.91 -2.18 5.16
CA GLU A 30 5.00 -3.18 6.24
C GLU A 30 4.99 -2.55 7.63
N GLU A 31 5.65 -1.40 7.80
CA GLU A 31 5.84 -0.78 9.12
C GLU A 31 4.82 0.31 9.42
N VAL A 32 4.16 0.89 8.41
CA VAL A 32 3.25 2.04 8.58
C VAL A 32 1.83 1.72 8.13
N LEU A 33 1.66 1.37 6.85
CA LEU A 33 0.34 1.24 6.24
C LEU A 33 -0.41 -0.01 6.73
N ALA A 34 0.22 -1.18 6.68
CA ALA A 34 -0.42 -2.43 7.09
C ALA A 34 -0.80 -2.47 8.58
N PRO A 35 0.05 -2.05 9.54
CA PRO A 35 -0.34 -1.98 10.95
C PRO A 35 -1.56 -1.09 11.17
N ARG A 36 -1.59 0.11 10.58
CA ARG A 36 -2.71 1.06 10.74
C ARG A 36 -4.01 0.57 10.13
N LEU A 37 -3.94 -0.19 9.03
CA LEU A 37 -5.13 -0.82 8.44
C LEU A 37 -5.69 -1.94 9.33
N ARG A 38 -4.83 -2.69 10.04
CA ARG A 38 -5.27 -3.76 10.96
C ARG A 38 -5.88 -3.22 12.26
N GLU A 39 -5.55 -1.99 12.63
CA GLU A 39 -6.09 -1.31 13.82
C GLU A 39 -7.49 -0.74 13.59
N LEU A 40 -7.99 -0.72 12.33
CA LEU A 40 -9.32 -0.18 12.03
C LEU A 40 -10.43 -1.01 12.68
N GLY A 41 -11.36 -0.33 13.35
CA GLY A 41 -12.63 -0.92 13.76
C GLY A 41 -13.57 -1.21 12.58
N GLU A 42 -14.66 -1.96 12.84
CA GLU A 42 -15.60 -2.46 11.82
C GLU A 42 -16.20 -1.39 10.90
N SER A 43 -16.26 -0.12 11.32
CA SER A 43 -16.83 0.99 10.53
C SER A 43 -15.81 2.10 10.24
N GLU A 44 -14.53 1.84 10.50
CA GLU A 44 -13.48 2.83 10.28
C GLU A 44 -12.86 2.70 8.89
N TYR A 45 -12.29 3.82 8.44
CA TYR A 45 -11.54 3.95 7.20
C TYR A 45 -10.19 4.59 7.50
N LEU A 46 -9.19 4.28 6.70
CA LEU A 46 -7.88 4.92 6.73
C LEU A 46 -7.73 5.85 5.53
N GLU A 47 -7.52 7.13 5.79
CA GLU A 47 -7.09 8.08 4.76
C GLU A 47 -5.56 8.18 4.76
N VAL A 48 -4.94 8.02 3.59
CA VAL A 48 -3.53 8.30 3.34
C VAL A 48 -3.43 9.49 2.40
N THR A 49 -2.93 10.62 2.90
CA THR A 49 -2.69 11.81 2.08
C THR A 49 -1.25 11.88 1.56
N LEU A 50 -1.12 12.22 0.28
CA LEU A 50 0.15 12.56 -0.36
C LEU A 50 0.55 14.02 -0.13
N ASP A 51 -0.30 14.85 0.46
CA ASP A 51 -0.03 16.28 0.62
C ASP A 51 1.27 16.54 1.39
N GLY A 52 2.06 17.48 0.88
CA GLY A 52 3.33 17.89 1.48
C GLY A 52 4.55 17.05 1.05
N VAL A 53 4.37 15.96 0.29
CA VAL A 53 5.52 15.26 -0.30
C VAL A 53 6.17 16.16 -1.35
N ALA A 54 7.49 16.30 -1.29
CA ALA A 54 8.26 17.10 -2.24
C ALA A 54 8.79 16.26 -3.42
N GLY A 55 8.31 15.03 -3.55
CA GLY A 55 8.58 14.10 -4.62
C GLY A 55 8.06 12.72 -4.25
N VAL A 56 7.31 12.09 -5.16
CA VAL A 56 6.86 10.70 -5.01
C VAL A 56 6.89 10.05 -6.39
N GLY A 57 7.47 8.85 -6.47
CA GLY A 57 7.61 8.10 -7.71
C GLY A 57 6.56 7.00 -7.85
N SER A 58 6.22 6.65 -9.09
CA SER A 58 5.35 5.52 -9.41
C SER A 58 5.84 4.22 -8.76
N SER A 59 7.15 3.97 -8.76
CA SER A 59 7.76 2.82 -8.09
C SER A 59 7.42 2.73 -6.59
N PHE A 60 7.48 3.86 -5.87
CA PHE A 60 7.11 3.88 -4.45
C PHE A 60 5.63 3.52 -4.28
N LEU A 61 4.75 4.15 -5.07
CA LEU A 61 3.30 3.92 -4.99
C LEU A 61 2.92 2.48 -5.34
N GLU A 62 3.55 1.91 -6.38
CA GLU A 62 3.30 0.54 -6.81
C GLU A 62 3.67 -0.46 -5.73
N GLU A 63 4.80 -0.25 -5.06
CA GLU A 63 5.28 -1.16 -4.01
C GLU A 63 4.53 -0.97 -2.69
N ALA A 64 4.22 0.28 -2.33
CA ALA A 64 3.46 0.64 -1.14
C ALA A 64 2.03 0.10 -1.20
N PHE A 65 1.30 0.42 -2.27
CA PHE A 65 -0.14 0.18 -2.37
C PHE A 65 -0.48 -1.12 -3.12
N GLY A 66 0.06 -1.31 -4.31
CA GLY A 66 -0.14 -2.57 -5.06
C GLY A 66 0.56 -3.75 -4.40
N GLY A 67 1.72 -3.51 -3.78
CA GLY A 67 2.45 -4.54 -3.04
C GLY A 67 1.70 -5.06 -1.82
N LEU A 68 0.78 -4.29 -1.23
CA LEU A 68 -0.07 -4.71 -0.12
C LEU A 68 -0.99 -5.88 -0.50
N VAL A 69 -1.52 -5.85 -1.71
CA VAL A 69 -2.29 -6.96 -2.30
C VAL A 69 -1.36 -8.12 -2.68
N ARG A 70 -0.27 -7.84 -3.42
CA ARG A 70 0.65 -8.89 -3.92
C ARG A 70 1.36 -9.67 -2.81
N SER A 71 1.58 -9.05 -1.66
CA SER A 71 2.18 -9.70 -0.48
C SER A 71 1.18 -10.53 0.32
N GLY A 72 -0.14 -10.43 0.04
CA GLY A 72 -1.17 -11.13 0.81
C GLY A 72 -1.32 -10.62 2.25
N ILE A 73 -0.80 -9.43 2.55
CA ILE A 73 -0.86 -8.83 3.89
C ILE A 73 -2.30 -8.52 4.31
N LEU A 74 -3.11 -8.02 3.36
CA LEU A 74 -4.53 -7.71 3.52
C LEU A 74 -5.31 -8.07 2.22
N PRO A 75 -6.58 -8.50 2.33
CA PRO A 75 -7.42 -8.77 1.16
C PRO A 75 -7.63 -7.51 0.32
N LYS A 76 -7.69 -7.66 -1.00
CA LYS A 76 -7.88 -6.54 -1.91
C LYS A 76 -9.20 -5.82 -1.65
N GLU A 77 -10.26 -6.58 -1.44
CA GLU A 77 -11.61 -6.07 -1.20
C GLU A 77 -11.66 -5.20 0.07
N PHE A 78 -10.94 -5.62 1.12
CA PHE A 78 -10.77 -4.82 2.33
C PHE A 78 -10.08 -3.48 2.04
N LEU A 79 -9.06 -3.46 1.18
CA LEU A 79 -8.36 -2.23 0.82
C LEU A 79 -9.25 -1.30 -0.02
N GLU A 80 -9.95 -1.83 -1.00
CA GLU A 80 -10.87 -1.06 -1.85
C GLU A 80 -12.00 -0.41 -1.03
N GLU A 81 -12.48 -1.11 0.01
CA GLU A 81 -13.50 -0.57 0.91
C GLU A 81 -12.93 0.41 1.94
N ARG A 82 -11.76 0.12 2.53
CA ARG A 82 -11.31 0.79 3.77
C ARG A 82 -10.18 1.79 3.61
N LEU A 83 -9.45 1.76 2.49
CA LEU A 83 -8.31 2.62 2.23
C LEU A 83 -8.67 3.74 1.25
N ILE A 84 -8.53 4.98 1.70
CA ILE A 84 -8.71 6.17 0.89
C ILE A 84 -7.34 6.79 0.65
N VAL A 85 -6.90 6.88 -0.61
CA VAL A 85 -5.72 7.68 -0.99
C VAL A 85 -6.18 9.03 -1.52
N SER A 86 -5.66 10.11 -0.96
CA SER A 86 -6.05 11.49 -1.27
C SER A 86 -4.85 12.40 -1.49
N ALA A 87 -5.10 13.51 -2.18
CA ALA A 87 -4.21 14.65 -2.29
C ALA A 87 -5.05 15.87 -2.63
N GLU A 88 -4.84 16.97 -1.91
CA GLU A 88 -5.46 18.25 -2.21
C GLU A 88 -4.68 18.99 -3.30
N ASP A 89 -3.34 18.87 -3.31
CA ASP A 89 -2.47 19.51 -4.30
C ASP A 89 -2.66 18.90 -5.69
N ASP A 90 -2.92 19.75 -6.70
CA ASP A 90 -3.31 19.35 -8.05
C ASP A 90 -2.33 18.37 -8.72
N PRO A 91 -0.99 18.60 -8.68
CA PRO A 91 -0.03 17.66 -9.25
C PRO A 91 -0.01 16.30 -8.55
N LEU A 92 -0.40 16.24 -7.28
CA LEU A 92 -0.39 15.02 -6.47
C LEU A 92 -1.67 14.20 -6.62
N ARG A 93 -2.76 14.78 -7.14
CA ARG A 93 -4.02 14.07 -7.39
C ARG A 93 -3.86 12.91 -8.37
N ASP A 94 -3.02 13.07 -9.39
CA ASP A 94 -2.75 11.99 -10.34
C ASP A 94 -1.96 10.84 -9.71
N PHE A 95 -1.06 11.14 -8.76
CA PHE A 95 -0.38 10.12 -7.98
C PHE A 95 -1.32 9.39 -7.01
N ALA A 96 -2.28 10.10 -6.40
CA ALA A 96 -3.30 9.47 -5.57
C ALA A 96 -4.20 8.52 -6.39
N ARG A 97 -4.57 8.91 -7.62
CA ARG A 97 -5.28 8.03 -8.57
C ARG A 97 -4.42 6.84 -8.98
N LEU A 98 -3.13 7.06 -9.23
CA LEU A 98 -2.19 6.00 -9.60
C LEU A 98 -2.02 4.97 -8.47
N ALA A 99 -1.96 5.41 -7.22
CA ALA A 99 -1.92 4.53 -6.06
C ALA A 99 -3.16 3.61 -5.99
N LYS A 100 -4.36 4.16 -6.22
CA LYS A 100 -5.61 3.38 -6.30
C LYS A 100 -5.57 2.38 -7.45
N LYS A 101 -5.14 2.82 -8.63
CA LYS A 101 -4.96 1.96 -9.80
C LYS A 101 -4.04 0.76 -9.49
N TYR A 102 -2.95 0.96 -8.74
CA TYR A 102 -2.07 -0.14 -8.37
C TYR A 102 -2.71 -1.17 -7.44
N ILE A 103 -3.67 -0.78 -6.60
CA ILE A 103 -4.47 -1.72 -5.79
C ILE A 103 -5.42 -2.49 -6.72
N GLU A 104 -6.14 -1.77 -7.59
CA GLU A 104 -7.11 -2.31 -8.55
C GLU A 104 -6.48 -3.29 -9.55
N GLU A 105 -5.24 -3.06 -9.99
CA GLU A 105 -4.54 -3.93 -10.94
C GLU A 105 -3.76 -5.06 -10.25
N ALA A 106 -3.56 -5.00 -8.93
CA ALA A 106 -2.83 -6.03 -8.22
C ALA A 106 -3.66 -7.31 -8.06
N THR A 107 -2.94 -8.44 -8.15
CA THR A 107 -3.45 -9.79 -7.91
C THR A 107 -2.84 -10.32 -6.62
N ALA A 108 -3.66 -10.91 -5.76
CA ALA A 108 -3.21 -11.60 -4.57
C ALA A 108 -2.23 -12.73 -4.95
N PRO A 109 -1.27 -13.10 -4.07
CA PRO A 109 -0.39 -14.21 -4.35
C PRO A 109 -1.20 -15.48 -4.56
N THR A 110 -0.92 -16.23 -5.63
CA THR A 110 -1.46 -17.58 -5.77
C THR A 110 -0.93 -18.40 -4.60
N PRO A 111 -1.79 -19.01 -3.77
CA PRO A 111 -1.30 -19.93 -2.74
C PRO A 111 -0.44 -20.99 -3.44
N PRO A 112 0.71 -21.40 -2.85
CA PRO A 112 1.50 -22.46 -3.44
C PRO A 112 0.59 -23.65 -3.70
N HIS A 113 0.71 -24.27 -4.88
CA HIS A 113 0.07 -25.54 -5.17
C HIS A 113 0.46 -26.51 -4.04
N GLU A 114 -0.41 -26.71 -3.06
CA GLU A 114 -0.33 -27.89 -2.22
C GLU A 114 -0.39 -29.07 -3.18
N PRO A 115 0.60 -29.98 -3.19
CA PRO A 115 0.45 -31.20 -3.94
C PRO A 115 -0.85 -31.85 -3.47
N ALA A 116 -1.74 -32.13 -4.42
CA ALA A 116 -3.02 -32.79 -4.16
C ALA A 116 -2.76 -33.94 -3.18
N TRP A 117 -3.40 -33.87 -2.02
CA TRP A 117 -3.38 -34.93 -1.02
C TRP A 117 -3.54 -36.27 -1.74
N THR A 118 -2.45 -37.05 -1.79
CA THR A 118 -2.50 -38.44 -2.23
C THR A 118 -2.70 -39.26 -0.96
N PRO A 119 -3.84 -39.95 -0.79
CA PRO A 119 -3.89 -40.97 0.24
C PRO A 119 -2.81 -42.00 -0.10
N SER A 120 -1.87 -42.19 0.82
CA SER A 120 -0.91 -43.30 0.75
C SER A 120 -1.67 -44.64 0.77
N PRO A 121 -1.14 -45.68 0.09
CA PRO A 121 -1.84 -46.94 -0.18
C PRO A 121 -2.25 -47.71 1.07
#